data_AF-I2H252-F1
#
_entry.id   AF-I2H252-F1
#
_cell.length_a   1.000
_cell.length_b   1.000
_cell.length_c   1.000
_cell.angle_alpha   90.00
_cell.angle_beta   90.00
_cell.angle_gamma   90.00
#
_symmetry.space_group_name_H-M   'P 1'
#
loop_
_entity.id
_entity.type
_entity.pdbx_description
1 polymer ?
#
loop_
_entity_poly.entity_id
_entity_poly.type
_entity_poly.pdbx_seq_one_letter_code
_entity_poly.pdbx_strand_id
1 'polypeptide(L)'
;MVEKSESKRDGHEIFEDKVNIKKPKLLQDENININSGNEIATNSEEMHKEHQENLLQENDSNQENQEGDHIKDNTLDNVKNQQDAGNHSVISEDQNKDVSVKANDEKDNDLEDNKPIGIQDEIADQDKGIIKFNFDGVDYKFKERSSVIEEKQGKIEFRVVNNDNTRENMMVLTGLKNIFQKQLPKMPKEYIARLVYDRSHVSMTIIRKPLTVVGGITYRPFEDREFAEIVFCAISSTEQVRGYGAHLMNHLKDYVRGTTKIKYFLTYADNYAIGYFKKQGFTKDITLDKKIWMGYIKDYEGGTLMQCSMLPRIRYLDAGKILLLQEAALMRVIMTKSKSHLVRKGLEQFKDLNNINPMDPMDIPGLKEAGWTPEMDKLAQQPKRGPHYAAIQNILTEIQNHASAWPFLQPVNKEEVPDYYEVIKEPMDLSTMEIKLENNRYEKMEDFIYDAKLVFNNCRMYNGENTSYFKYANRLEKFFISKVKEIPEYSHLVD
;
A
#
# COMPACT_ATOMS: atom_id res chain seq x y z
N MET A 1 -32.44 68.89 -9.89
CA MET A 1 -32.91 68.92 -11.30
C MET A 1 -32.02 67.95 -12.06
N VAL A 2 -32.54 66.88 -12.70
CA VAL A 2 -33.32 66.87 -13.97
C VAL A 2 -32.37 67.22 -15.13
N GLU A 3 -32.22 66.46 -16.24
CA GLU A 3 -33.02 65.42 -16.92
C GLU A 3 -32.18 64.12 -17.20
N LYS A 4 -32.72 62.87 -17.37
CA LYS A 4 -33.14 62.12 -18.61
C LYS A 4 -32.17 62.19 -19.82
N SER A 5 -32.08 61.21 -20.72
CA SER A 5 -32.97 60.08 -21.15
C SER A 5 -32.16 58.84 -21.63
N GLU A 6 -32.62 57.59 -21.51
CA GLU A 6 -33.28 56.70 -22.53
C GLU A 6 -32.57 56.56 -23.92
N SER A 7 -32.67 55.46 -24.68
CA SER A 7 -32.93 54.01 -24.43
C SER A 7 -32.71 53.19 -25.74
N LYS A 8 -32.98 51.87 -25.73
CA LYS A 8 -32.79 50.82 -26.78
C LYS A 8 -31.35 50.26 -26.83
N ARG A 9 -31.09 48.94 -26.80
CA ARG A 9 -31.72 47.71 -27.35
C ARG A 9 -31.50 47.52 -28.86
N ASP A 10 -30.53 46.68 -29.18
CA ASP A 10 -30.54 45.50 -30.09
C ASP A 10 -29.17 44.82 -29.89
N GLY A 11 -28.90 43.54 -30.14
CA GLY A 11 -29.72 42.37 -30.42
C GLY A 11 -28.77 41.15 -30.33
N HIS A 12 -29.13 40.07 -29.64
CA HIS A 12 -28.20 38.96 -29.34
C HIS A 12 -28.37 37.82 -30.36
N GLU A 13 -27.49 37.74 -31.36
CA GLU A 13 -27.40 36.56 -32.24
C GLU A 13 -26.53 35.48 -31.60
N ILE A 14 -27.05 34.24 -31.59
CA ILE A 14 -26.40 33.07 -31.01
C ILE A 14 -25.79 32.25 -32.14
N PHE A 15 -24.46 32.10 -32.15
CA PHE A 15 -23.78 31.19 -33.07
C PHE A 15 -23.86 29.74 -32.56
N GLU A 16 -24.72 28.94 -33.19
CA GLU A 16 -24.76 27.48 -33.00
C GLU A 16 -23.66 26.78 -33.80
N ASP A 17 -22.49 26.52 -33.18
CA ASP A 17 -21.46 25.69 -33.80
C ASP A 17 -21.87 24.21 -33.82
N LYS A 18 -22.26 23.73 -35.00
CA LYS A 18 -22.81 22.38 -35.22
C LYS A 18 -21.70 21.33 -35.29
N VAL A 19 -21.30 20.81 -34.12
CA VAL A 19 -20.36 19.68 -34.01
C VAL A 19 -20.97 18.43 -34.66
N ASN A 20 -20.41 18.03 -35.82
CA ASN A 20 -20.93 16.96 -36.66
C ASN A 20 -20.49 15.56 -36.16
N ILE A 21 -21.23 15.00 -35.20
CA ILE A 21 -20.95 13.69 -34.61
C ILE A 21 -21.28 12.57 -35.63
N LYS A 22 -20.24 12.03 -36.28
CA LYS A 22 -20.36 10.78 -37.05
C LYS A 22 -20.70 9.61 -36.12
N LYS A 23 -21.88 9.01 -36.32
CA LYS A 23 -22.25 7.75 -35.65
C LYS A 23 -21.28 6.63 -36.04
N PRO A 24 -20.85 5.75 -35.11
CA PRO A 24 -20.15 4.52 -35.48
C PRO A 24 -21.09 3.63 -36.32
N LYS A 25 -20.52 2.93 -37.32
CA LYS A 25 -21.25 1.89 -38.03
C LYS A 25 -21.36 0.65 -37.15
N LEU A 26 -22.56 0.05 -37.11
CA LEU A 26 -22.69 -1.37 -36.81
C LEU A 26 -22.03 -2.15 -37.94
N LEU A 27 -21.16 -3.09 -37.59
CA LEU A 27 -20.79 -4.19 -38.48
C LEU A 27 -21.77 -5.34 -38.23
N GLN A 28 -22.08 -6.09 -39.28
CA GLN A 28 -23.06 -7.17 -39.26
C GLN A 28 -22.35 -8.52 -39.02
N ASP A 29 -23.13 -9.53 -38.66
CA ASP A 29 -22.63 -10.86 -38.30
C ASP A 29 -21.98 -11.56 -39.50
N GLU A 30 -20.68 -11.88 -39.39
CA GLU A 30 -20.02 -12.82 -40.29
C GLU A 30 -19.88 -14.19 -39.58
N ASN A 31 -20.46 -15.22 -40.19
CA ASN A 31 -20.42 -16.59 -39.66
C ASN A 31 -19.02 -17.19 -39.84
N ILE A 32 -18.20 -17.20 -38.79
CA ILE A 32 -16.94 -17.96 -38.77
C ILE A 32 -17.24 -19.42 -38.38
N ASN A 33 -16.99 -20.32 -39.32
CA ASN A 33 -17.29 -21.74 -39.21
C ASN A 33 -16.25 -22.46 -38.34
N ILE A 34 -16.69 -23.18 -37.30
CA ILE A 34 -15.80 -23.90 -36.38
C ILE A 34 -15.46 -25.28 -36.98
N ASN A 35 -14.35 -25.39 -37.71
CA ASN A 35 -13.76 -26.70 -38.02
C ASN A 35 -12.31 -26.65 -38.56
N SER A 36 -11.31 -26.79 -37.67
CA SER A 36 -10.04 -27.48 -37.93
C SER A 36 -9.14 -27.46 -36.69
N GLY A 37 -8.80 -28.64 -36.17
CA GLY A 37 -7.61 -28.84 -35.32
C GLY A 37 -6.38 -29.19 -36.15
N ASN A 38 -5.23 -29.38 -35.49
CA ASN A 38 -3.93 -29.76 -36.05
C ASN A 38 -3.21 -28.72 -36.92
N GLU A 39 -2.65 -27.64 -36.32
CA GLU A 39 -1.54 -26.89 -36.94
C GLU A 39 -0.70 -26.04 -35.94
N ILE A 40 -0.30 -26.62 -34.79
CA ILE A 40 0.56 -25.94 -33.78
C ILE A 40 1.77 -26.78 -33.32
N ALA A 41 1.75 -28.11 -33.49
CA ALA A 41 2.69 -29.02 -32.83
C ALA A 41 4.12 -29.11 -33.40
N THR A 42 4.41 -28.49 -34.55
CA THR A 42 5.67 -28.73 -35.30
C THR A 42 6.80 -27.72 -35.04
N ASN A 43 6.49 -26.48 -34.64
CA ASN A 43 7.51 -25.43 -34.50
C ASN A 43 8.30 -25.49 -33.18
N SER A 44 7.92 -26.37 -32.23
CA SER A 44 8.62 -26.57 -30.96
C SER A 44 9.85 -27.50 -31.08
N GLU A 45 9.85 -28.44 -32.03
CA GLU A 45 10.92 -29.45 -32.11
C GLU A 45 12.19 -28.94 -32.80
N GLU A 46 12.09 -28.00 -33.75
CA GLU A 46 13.26 -27.46 -34.47
C GLU A 46 14.10 -26.53 -33.57
N MET A 47 13.47 -25.61 -32.83
CA MET A 47 14.17 -24.74 -31.87
C MET A 47 14.92 -25.53 -30.78
N HIS A 48 14.42 -26.72 -30.41
CA HIS A 48 15.04 -27.55 -29.39
C HIS A 48 16.37 -28.19 -29.84
N LYS A 49 16.60 -28.36 -31.15
CA LYS A 49 17.88 -28.89 -31.66
C LYS A 49 18.97 -27.82 -31.73
N GLU A 50 18.67 -26.64 -32.30
CA GLU A 50 19.66 -25.55 -32.38
C GLU A 50 20.18 -25.15 -30.99
N HIS A 51 19.34 -25.18 -29.95
CA HIS A 51 19.78 -24.84 -28.60
C HIS A 51 20.68 -25.92 -27.95
N GLN A 52 20.63 -27.18 -28.43
CA GLN A 52 21.40 -28.28 -27.87
C GLN A 52 22.81 -28.39 -28.45
N GLU A 53 23.00 -28.04 -29.74
CA GLU A 53 24.33 -28.03 -30.36
C GLU A 53 25.20 -26.86 -29.87
N ASN A 54 24.62 -25.68 -29.64
CA ASN A 54 25.36 -24.51 -29.14
C ASN A 54 25.97 -24.75 -27.74
N LEU A 55 25.28 -25.47 -26.85
CA LEU A 55 25.76 -25.78 -25.50
C LEU A 55 26.95 -26.77 -25.46
N LEU A 56 27.26 -27.43 -26.57
CA LEU A 56 28.41 -28.35 -26.66
C LEU A 56 29.71 -27.65 -27.07
N GLN A 57 29.66 -26.44 -27.63
CA GLN A 57 30.86 -25.75 -28.13
C GLN A 57 31.55 -24.83 -27.08
N GLU A 58 30.83 -24.31 -26.08
CA GLU A 58 31.42 -23.43 -25.06
C GLU A 58 32.28 -24.14 -23.99
N ASN A 59 32.26 -25.47 -23.92
CA ASN A 59 32.95 -26.23 -22.87
C ASN A 59 34.43 -26.55 -23.16
N ASP A 60 34.91 -26.34 -24.39
CA ASP A 60 36.27 -26.73 -24.82
C ASP A 60 37.33 -25.63 -24.62
N SER A 61 36.96 -24.48 -24.01
CA SER A 61 37.84 -23.32 -23.83
C SER A 61 37.89 -22.80 -22.40
N ASN A 62 38.40 -23.60 -21.45
CA ASN A 62 39.05 -23.13 -20.20
C ASN A 62 39.75 -24.27 -19.42
N GLN A 63 40.84 -24.81 -19.98
CA GLN A 63 41.85 -25.54 -19.22
C GLN A 63 43.25 -25.01 -19.55
N GLU A 64 43.79 -24.12 -18.72
CA GLU A 64 45.24 -23.90 -18.65
C GLU A 64 45.64 -23.17 -17.34
N ASN A 65 46.89 -23.37 -16.91
CA ASN A 65 47.62 -22.62 -15.88
C ASN A 65 47.15 -22.72 -14.40
N GLN A 66 47.58 -23.80 -13.73
CA GLN A 66 48.08 -23.72 -12.35
C GLN A 66 49.61 -23.59 -12.39
N GLU A 67 50.23 -22.71 -11.58
CA GLU A 67 51.61 -22.89 -11.07
C GLU A 67 51.96 -21.85 -9.97
N GLY A 68 52.93 -22.17 -9.08
CA GLY A 68 53.45 -21.29 -8.02
C GLY A 68 52.57 -21.19 -6.76
N ASP A 69 52.69 -21.98 -5.68
CA ASP A 69 53.83 -22.64 -4.98
C ASP A 69 54.51 -21.78 -3.88
N HIS A 70 54.95 -22.46 -2.80
CA HIS A 70 55.80 -22.01 -1.67
C HIS A 70 55.20 -21.05 -0.60
N ILE A 71 55.57 -21.09 0.69
CA ILE A 71 56.04 -22.20 1.57
C ILE A 71 56.00 -21.74 3.06
N LYS A 72 55.59 -22.61 4.02
CA LYS A 72 55.92 -22.59 5.48
C LYS A 72 55.45 -21.36 6.33
N ASP A 73 55.48 -21.35 7.68
CA ASP A 73 55.87 -22.34 8.72
C ASP A 73 55.18 -22.04 10.08
N ASN A 74 55.07 -23.04 10.97
CA ASN A 74 55.05 -22.95 12.46
C ASN A 74 53.88 -22.19 13.18
N THR A 75 53.47 -22.51 14.42
CA THR A 75 53.93 -23.53 15.39
C THR A 75 52.79 -24.01 16.33
N LEU A 76 53.08 -25.11 17.05
CA LEU A 76 52.53 -25.57 18.35
C LEU A 76 52.05 -24.45 19.30
N ASP A 77 51.07 -24.64 20.20
CA ASP A 77 51.02 -25.62 21.32
C ASP A 77 49.56 -25.95 21.75
N ASN A 78 49.20 -27.20 22.12
CA ASN A 78 49.15 -27.80 23.48
C ASN A 78 48.23 -27.08 24.52
N VAL A 79 47.41 -27.76 25.35
CA VAL A 79 46.98 -29.18 25.45
C VAL A 79 45.73 -29.34 26.37
N LYS A 80 44.97 -30.45 26.24
CA LYS A 80 44.13 -31.24 27.20
C LYS A 80 43.84 -30.69 28.64
N ASN A 81 42.73 -30.96 29.35
CA ASN A 81 41.60 -31.92 29.21
C ASN A 81 40.40 -31.51 30.14
N GLN A 82 39.15 -32.03 30.00
CA GLN A 82 38.50 -33.16 30.74
C GLN A 82 38.90 -33.29 32.24
N GLN A 83 38.05 -33.63 33.23
CA GLN A 83 36.62 -34.07 33.38
C GLN A 83 36.21 -33.83 34.88
N ASP A 84 35.03 -34.10 35.48
CA ASP A 84 33.73 -34.76 35.20
C ASP A 84 32.63 -34.09 36.11
N ALA A 85 31.32 -34.09 35.84
CA ALA A 85 30.25 -35.11 36.07
C ALA A 85 29.98 -35.58 37.54
N GLY A 86 28.70 -35.70 37.95
CA GLY A 86 28.28 -36.36 39.20
C GLY A 86 26.91 -35.94 39.80
N ASN A 87 25.90 -36.82 39.78
CA ASN A 87 24.54 -36.61 40.34
C ASN A 87 24.44 -36.77 41.87
N HIS A 88 23.42 -36.14 42.50
CA HIS A 88 22.42 -36.71 43.47
C HIS A 88 21.80 -35.61 44.38
N SER A 89 20.63 -35.74 45.04
CA SER A 89 19.28 -36.21 44.61
C SER A 89 18.21 -36.05 45.73
N VAL A 90 16.98 -35.67 45.38
CA VAL A 90 15.67 -35.81 46.13
C VAL A 90 15.47 -35.05 47.47
N ILE A 91 14.32 -34.34 47.59
CA ILE A 91 13.29 -34.35 48.68
C ILE A 91 12.49 -33.01 48.70
N SER A 92 11.22 -33.10 49.10
CA SER A 92 10.17 -32.07 49.14
C SER A 92 10.10 -31.28 50.45
N GLU A 93 9.43 -30.11 50.45
CA GLU A 93 8.19 -29.87 51.25
C GLU A 93 7.55 -28.49 50.96
N ASP A 94 6.33 -28.30 51.50
CA ASP A 94 5.43 -27.15 51.26
C ASP A 94 5.70 -25.90 52.12
N GLN A 95 4.99 -24.82 51.77
CA GLN A 95 4.23 -23.89 52.64
C GLN A 95 4.51 -22.39 52.52
N ASN A 96 3.41 -21.66 52.29
CA ASN A 96 2.98 -20.38 52.89
C ASN A 96 3.98 -19.25 53.17
N LYS A 97 3.61 -18.04 52.71
CA LYS A 97 3.77 -16.84 53.53
C LYS A 97 2.75 -15.76 53.20
N ASP A 98 1.97 -15.40 54.22
CA ASP A 98 1.05 -14.26 54.20
C ASP A 98 1.78 -12.92 54.09
N VAL A 99 1.07 -11.91 53.58
CA VAL A 99 1.42 -10.49 53.78
C VAL A 99 0.26 -9.83 54.51
N SER A 100 0.55 -9.22 55.66
CA SER A 100 -0.45 -8.74 56.61
C SER A 100 -0.87 -7.28 56.42
N VAL A 101 -2.10 -6.97 56.84
CA VAL A 101 -2.78 -5.68 56.62
C VAL A 101 -2.62 -4.73 57.81
N LYS A 102 -2.28 -3.46 57.52
CA LYS A 102 -2.77 -2.25 58.23
C LYS A 102 -2.88 -1.12 57.18
N ALA A 103 -4.02 -0.50 56.86
CA ALA A 103 -5.18 0.01 57.62
C ALA A 103 -4.99 1.46 58.13
N ASN A 104 -5.95 2.32 57.74
CA ASN A 104 -6.32 3.69 58.13
C ASN A 104 -7.08 4.26 56.90
N ASP A 105 -8.41 4.24 56.83
CA ASP A 105 -9.35 5.26 57.38
C ASP A 105 -9.20 6.63 56.67
N GLU A 106 -10.22 7.23 56.03
CA GLU A 106 -11.55 7.55 56.59
C GLU A 106 -12.69 7.69 55.54
N LYS A 107 -13.89 7.22 55.94
CA LYS A 107 -15.25 7.80 55.74
C LYS A 107 -15.79 8.11 54.34
N ASP A 108 -16.74 7.27 53.91
CA ASP A 108 -17.85 7.67 53.02
C ASP A 108 -18.79 8.68 53.71
N ASN A 109 -19.34 9.61 52.93
CA ASN A 109 -20.72 10.09 53.04
C ASN A 109 -21.09 10.98 51.84
N ASP A 110 -22.18 10.61 51.16
CA ASP A 110 -23.28 11.47 50.65
C ASP A 110 -23.83 10.96 49.30
N LEU A 111 -25.04 10.40 49.38
CA LEU A 111 -25.90 10.07 48.24
C LEU A 111 -26.92 11.20 48.06
N GLU A 112 -26.90 11.88 46.91
CA GLU A 112 -28.08 12.39 46.13
C GLU A 112 -27.70 13.58 45.22
N ASP A 113 -27.66 13.38 43.89
CA ASP A 113 -28.24 14.33 42.90
C ASP A 113 -28.39 13.64 41.53
N ASN A 114 -29.41 12.79 41.38
CA ASN A 114 -29.62 11.97 40.19
C ASN A 114 -30.32 12.77 39.07
N LYS A 115 -29.58 13.65 38.38
CA LYS A 115 -30.06 14.36 37.19
C LYS A 115 -29.83 13.53 35.91
N PRO A 116 -30.82 13.38 35.02
CA PRO A 116 -30.65 12.61 33.79
C PRO A 116 -29.67 13.31 32.84
N ILE A 117 -28.58 12.62 32.50
CA ILE A 117 -27.61 13.09 31.50
C ILE A 117 -28.32 13.17 30.15
N GLY A 118 -28.36 14.37 29.57
CA GLY A 118 -29.07 14.64 28.34
C GLY A 118 -28.35 14.08 27.11
N ILE A 119 -29.02 13.22 26.35
CA ILE A 119 -28.58 12.67 25.05
C ILE A 119 -28.23 13.79 24.02
N GLN A 120 -28.59 15.04 24.31
CA GLN A 120 -28.29 16.21 23.49
C GLN A 120 -26.79 16.59 23.47
N ASP A 121 -26.03 16.34 24.54
CA ASP A 121 -24.61 16.75 24.61
C ASP A 121 -23.69 15.87 23.74
N GLU A 122 -24.00 14.57 23.59
CA GLU A 122 -23.24 13.67 22.69
C GLU A 122 -23.46 14.03 21.21
N ILE A 123 -24.65 14.53 20.85
CA ILE A 123 -24.97 14.98 19.49
C ILE A 123 -24.16 16.23 19.13
N ALA A 124 -23.92 17.11 20.10
CA ALA A 124 -23.21 18.38 19.90
C ALA A 124 -21.72 18.24 19.53
N ASP A 125 -21.09 17.07 19.73
CA ASP A 125 -19.69 16.83 19.37
C ASP A 125 -19.52 16.26 17.94
N GLN A 126 -20.57 15.60 17.39
CA GLN A 126 -20.51 15.00 16.05
C GLN A 126 -20.52 16.06 14.93
N ASP A 127 -21.30 17.13 15.07
CA ASP A 127 -21.44 18.20 14.07
C ASP A 127 -20.23 19.17 14.01
N LYS A 128 -19.30 19.11 14.99
CA LYS A 128 -18.11 19.99 15.01
C LYS A 128 -17.25 19.78 13.76
N GLY A 129 -17.14 20.84 12.96
CA GLY A 129 -16.36 20.86 11.72
C GLY A 129 -17.12 20.48 10.44
N ILE A 130 -18.43 20.23 10.51
CA ILE A 130 -19.23 20.02 9.29
C ILE A 130 -19.54 21.37 8.63
N ILE A 131 -18.97 21.60 7.45
CA ILE A 131 -19.37 22.69 6.57
C ILE A 131 -20.53 22.25 5.66
N LYS A 132 -21.38 23.21 5.30
CA LYS A 132 -22.29 23.11 4.14
C LYS A 132 -21.72 23.95 3.01
N PHE A 133 -21.80 23.47 1.77
CA PHE A 133 -21.48 24.26 0.57
C PHE A 133 -22.41 23.89 -0.58
N ASN A 134 -22.82 24.87 -1.37
CA ASN A 134 -23.62 24.63 -2.56
C ASN A 134 -22.71 24.33 -3.76
N PHE A 135 -23.10 23.37 -4.60
CA PHE A 135 -22.49 23.09 -5.89
C PHE A 135 -23.56 22.58 -6.86
N ASP A 136 -23.62 23.14 -8.07
CA ASP A 136 -24.66 22.82 -9.07
C ASP A 136 -26.10 22.90 -8.53
N GLY A 137 -26.36 23.88 -7.64
CA GLY A 137 -27.65 24.07 -6.97
C GLY A 137 -27.93 23.11 -5.81
N VAL A 138 -27.07 22.12 -5.56
CA VAL A 138 -27.24 21.12 -4.49
C VAL A 138 -26.36 21.45 -3.29
N ASP A 139 -26.92 21.36 -2.08
CA ASP A 139 -26.18 21.56 -0.83
C ASP A 139 -25.49 20.27 -0.34
N TYR A 140 -24.17 20.30 -0.25
CA TYR A 140 -23.32 19.22 0.23
C TYR A 140 -22.84 19.47 1.66
N LYS A 141 -22.79 18.41 2.47
CA LYS A 141 -22.15 18.40 3.80
C LYS A 141 -20.74 17.80 3.69
N PHE A 142 -19.74 18.45 4.29
CA PHE A 142 -18.36 17.91 4.35
C PHE A 142 -17.74 18.20 5.71
N LYS A 143 -17.13 17.19 6.35
CA LYS A 143 -16.44 17.35 7.64
C LYS A 143 -14.98 17.75 7.41
N GLU A 144 -14.65 19.01 7.67
CA GLU A 144 -13.29 19.51 7.58
C GLU A 144 -12.43 19.03 8.76
N ARG A 145 -11.11 18.92 8.54
CA ARG A 145 -10.14 18.56 9.58
C ARG A 145 -9.86 19.75 10.48
N SER A 146 -9.54 19.50 11.75
CA SER A 146 -9.24 20.53 12.75
C SER A 146 -8.20 21.56 12.27
N SER A 147 -7.15 21.12 11.56
CA SER A 147 -6.14 22.01 10.98
C SER A 147 -6.70 23.03 9.97
N VAL A 148 -7.72 22.66 9.17
CA VAL A 148 -8.38 23.55 8.20
C VAL A 148 -9.25 24.57 8.95
N ILE A 149 -9.92 24.13 10.02
CA ILE A 149 -10.80 24.96 10.85
C ILE A 149 -9.98 25.99 11.64
N GLU A 150 -8.82 25.59 12.19
CA GLU A 150 -7.89 26.50 12.87
C GLU A 150 -7.28 27.54 11.93
N GLU A 151 -7.00 27.19 10.67
CA GLU A 151 -6.54 28.14 9.65
C GLU A 151 -7.63 29.16 9.29
N LYS A 152 -8.87 28.71 9.05
CA LYS A 152 -10.02 29.60 8.81
C LYS A 152 -10.35 30.50 10.00
N GLN A 153 -10.10 30.04 11.22
CA GLN A 153 -10.19 30.85 12.44
C GLN A 153 -8.95 31.75 12.66
N GLY A 154 -7.98 31.73 11.75
CA GLY A 154 -6.77 32.55 11.81
C GLY A 154 -5.81 32.21 12.95
N LYS A 155 -6.01 31.08 13.65
CA LYS A 155 -5.19 30.61 14.79
C LYS A 155 -3.83 30.08 14.35
N ILE A 156 -3.80 29.47 13.17
CA ILE A 156 -2.58 29.07 12.47
C ILE A 156 -2.52 29.77 11.12
N GLU A 157 -1.31 29.86 10.57
CA GLU A 157 -1.04 30.30 9.20
C GLU A 157 0.07 29.43 8.58
N PHE A 158 0.07 29.32 7.26
CA PHE A 158 1.10 28.64 6.49
C PHE A 158 2.00 29.69 5.84
N ARG A 159 3.29 29.69 6.18
CA ARG A 159 4.25 30.68 5.71
C ARG A 159 5.46 30.01 5.07
N VAL A 160 5.80 30.44 3.85
CA VAL A 160 7.04 30.05 3.16
C VAL A 160 8.13 31.03 3.56
N VAL A 161 9.26 30.51 4.05
CA VAL A 161 10.40 31.28 4.56
C VAL A 161 11.73 30.70 4.05
N ASN A 162 12.72 31.57 3.87
CA ASN A 162 14.10 31.22 3.52
C ASN A 162 15.08 32.12 4.29
N ASN A 163 16.40 31.90 4.15
CA ASN A 163 17.40 32.71 4.82
C ASN A 163 17.69 34.04 4.06
N ASP A 164 16.76 34.97 4.16
CA ASP A 164 16.84 36.35 3.63
C ASP A 164 17.51 37.35 4.59
N ASN A 165 18.16 36.88 5.66
CA ASN A 165 18.66 37.66 6.80
C ASN A 165 17.61 38.43 7.62
N THR A 166 16.30 38.32 7.37
CA THR A 166 15.30 39.01 8.20
C THR A 166 15.18 38.34 9.57
N ARG A 167 14.98 39.16 10.62
CA ARG A 167 14.88 38.68 12.01
C ARG A 167 13.72 37.68 12.18
N GLU A 168 12.59 37.92 11.52
CA GLU A 168 11.40 37.09 11.66
C GLU A 168 11.59 35.73 10.99
N ASN A 169 12.08 35.67 9.74
CA ASN A 169 12.37 34.41 9.07
C ASN A 169 13.47 33.64 9.80
N MET A 170 14.51 34.31 10.31
CA MET A 170 15.52 33.65 11.15
C MET A 170 14.96 33.08 12.46
N MET A 171 13.97 33.73 13.09
CA MET A 171 13.27 33.15 14.26
C MET A 171 12.44 31.92 13.87
N VAL A 172 11.69 31.98 12.77
CA VAL A 172 10.88 30.86 12.25
C VAL A 172 11.77 29.67 11.85
N LEU A 173 12.83 29.89 11.08
CA LEU A 173 13.82 28.86 10.70
C LEU A 173 14.50 28.25 11.93
N THR A 174 14.80 29.05 12.96
CA THR A 174 15.38 28.53 14.21
C THR A 174 14.39 27.65 14.98
N GLY A 175 13.11 28.04 15.05
CA GLY A 175 12.04 27.21 15.60
C GLY A 175 11.89 25.89 14.83
N LEU A 176 11.88 25.95 13.50
CA LEU A 176 11.77 24.78 12.63
C LEU A 176 12.96 23.82 12.78
N LYS A 177 14.19 24.35 12.76
CA LYS A 177 15.43 23.59 13.02
C LYS A 177 15.35 22.86 14.37
N ASN A 178 14.86 23.53 15.42
CA ASN A 178 14.70 22.92 16.75
C ASN A 178 13.62 21.81 16.78
N ILE A 179 12.64 21.82 15.85
CA ILE A 179 11.69 20.71 15.67
C ILE A 179 12.36 19.55 14.95
N PHE A 180 13.02 19.79 13.81
CA PHE A 180 13.73 18.73 13.09
C PHE A 180 14.79 18.04 13.95
N GLN A 181 15.59 18.79 14.72
CA GLN A 181 16.60 18.25 15.65
C GLN A 181 16.01 17.42 16.81
N LYS A 182 14.69 17.44 17.02
CA LYS A 182 13.97 16.59 17.99
C LYS A 182 13.22 15.43 17.32
N GLN A 183 12.64 15.64 16.15
CA GLN A 183 11.78 14.66 15.46
C GLN A 183 12.58 13.74 14.50
N LEU A 184 13.80 14.14 14.10
CA LEU A 184 14.69 13.38 13.20
C LEU A 184 16.00 13.01 13.92
N PRO A 185 15.98 12.17 14.97
CA PRO A 185 17.16 11.92 15.83
C PRO A 185 18.32 11.21 15.12
N LYS A 186 18.08 10.58 13.96
CA LYS A 186 19.14 10.00 13.11
C LYS A 186 19.95 11.05 12.34
N MET A 187 19.42 12.26 12.15
CA MET A 187 20.04 13.30 11.34
C MET A 187 20.96 14.18 12.21
N PRO A 188 22.25 14.40 11.83
CA PRO A 188 23.15 15.23 12.62
C PRO A 188 22.62 16.66 12.81
N LYS A 189 22.74 17.20 14.02
CA LYS A 189 22.14 18.50 14.38
C LYS A 189 22.71 19.65 13.57
N GLU A 190 24.00 19.57 13.26
CA GLU A 190 24.79 20.49 12.47
C GLU A 190 24.40 20.41 10.99
N TYR A 191 24.09 19.21 10.49
CA TYR A 191 23.59 18.99 9.14
C TYR A 191 22.21 19.61 8.94
N ILE A 192 21.29 19.39 9.89
CA ILE A 192 19.97 20.05 9.92
C ILE A 192 20.13 21.57 9.94
N ALA A 193 20.96 22.09 10.85
CA ALA A 193 21.20 23.53 10.95
C ALA A 193 21.72 24.12 9.64
N ARG A 194 22.74 23.48 9.03
CA ARG A 194 23.36 23.93 7.78
C ARG A 194 22.36 24.01 6.63
N LEU A 195 21.47 23.03 6.46
CA LEU A 195 20.48 23.03 5.37
C LEU A 195 19.25 23.90 5.65
N VAL A 196 18.79 24.03 6.90
CA VAL A 196 17.64 24.91 7.24
C VAL A 196 18.00 26.39 7.07
N TYR A 197 19.26 26.78 7.30
CA TYR A 197 19.74 28.14 7.04
C TYR A 197 20.41 28.32 5.65
N ASP A 198 20.41 27.30 4.79
CA ASP A 198 20.97 27.39 3.43
C ASP A 198 20.06 28.21 2.51
N ARG A 199 20.65 29.11 1.71
CA ARG A 199 19.89 30.04 0.85
C ARG A 199 19.27 29.41 -0.40
N SER A 200 19.72 28.22 -0.81
CA SER A 200 19.08 27.44 -1.87
C SER A 200 17.93 26.56 -1.37
N HIS A 201 17.69 26.53 -0.06
CA HIS A 201 16.61 25.79 0.56
C HIS A 201 15.47 26.73 0.97
N VAL A 202 14.24 26.22 0.83
CA VAL A 202 13.00 26.94 1.14
C VAL A 202 12.21 26.10 2.13
N SER A 203 11.64 26.75 3.15
CA SER A 203 10.89 26.06 4.19
C SER A 203 9.45 26.54 4.23
N MET A 204 8.49 25.64 3.96
CA MET A 204 7.08 25.90 4.28
C MET A 204 6.82 25.52 5.73
N THR A 205 6.29 26.46 6.51
CA THR A 205 6.14 26.34 7.95
C THR A 205 4.70 26.57 8.39
N ILE A 206 4.31 25.89 9.47
CA ILE A 206 3.04 26.10 10.17
C ILE A 206 3.35 26.97 11.39
N ILE A 207 2.75 28.16 11.45
CA ILE A 207 2.92 29.09 12.55
C ILE A 207 1.58 29.22 13.28
N ARG A 208 1.55 28.88 14.57
CA ARG A 208 0.46 29.24 15.49
C ARG A 208 0.74 30.63 16.03
N LYS A 209 -0.25 31.54 15.95
CA LYS A 209 -0.04 32.94 16.36
C LYS A 209 0.27 33.05 17.87
N PRO A 210 1.15 33.96 18.30
CA PRO A 210 1.77 35.04 17.51
C PRO A 210 2.89 34.59 16.56
N LEU A 211 3.84 33.74 17.00
CA LEU A 211 4.97 33.29 16.16
C LEU A 211 5.50 31.89 16.57
N THR A 212 4.63 31.00 17.02
CA THR A 212 5.00 29.67 17.52
C THR A 212 5.02 28.66 16.37
N VAL A 213 6.21 28.19 15.99
CA VAL A 213 6.34 27.17 14.93
C VAL A 213 5.78 25.83 15.43
N VAL A 214 4.85 25.25 14.67
CA VAL A 214 4.22 23.94 14.96
C VAL A 214 4.89 22.81 14.15
N GLY A 215 5.44 23.12 12.98
CA GLY A 215 6.12 22.17 12.10
C GLY A 215 6.42 22.77 10.73
N GLY A 216 6.94 21.96 9.81
CA GLY A 216 7.24 22.41 8.46
C GLY A 216 7.88 21.34 7.56
N ILE A 217 8.03 21.72 6.29
CA ILE A 217 8.79 20.99 5.26
C ILE A 217 9.88 21.93 4.74
N THR A 218 11.14 21.49 4.80
CA THR A 218 12.25 22.13 4.08
C THR A 218 12.51 21.36 2.80
N TYR A 219 12.51 22.08 1.68
CA TYR A 219 12.71 21.53 0.35
C TYR A 219 13.70 22.38 -0.45
N ARG A 220 14.28 21.78 -1.49
CA ARG A 220 15.23 22.43 -2.40
C ARG A 220 14.67 22.38 -3.83
N PRO A 221 14.25 23.52 -4.41
CA PRO A 221 13.70 23.56 -5.76
C PRO A 221 14.78 23.42 -6.84
N PHE A 222 14.50 22.65 -7.88
CA PHE A 222 15.30 22.55 -9.11
C PHE A 222 14.39 22.88 -10.30
N GLU A 223 14.03 24.16 -10.45
CA GLU A 223 12.99 24.60 -11.40
C GLU A 223 13.30 24.24 -12.86
N ASP A 224 14.57 24.35 -13.28
CA ASP A 224 15.04 23.95 -14.64
C ASP A 224 14.89 22.44 -14.91
N ARG A 225 14.66 21.64 -13.87
CA ARG A 225 14.53 20.18 -13.90
C ARG A 225 13.13 19.70 -13.49
N GLU A 226 12.19 20.64 -13.31
CA GLU A 226 10.79 20.43 -12.96
C GLU A 226 10.53 19.60 -11.68
N PHE A 227 11.52 19.46 -10.80
CA PHE A 227 11.39 18.74 -9.53
C PHE A 227 11.87 19.56 -8.32
N ALA A 228 11.47 19.14 -7.11
CA ALA A 228 12.12 19.57 -5.87
C ALA A 228 12.46 18.37 -4.98
N GLU A 229 13.56 18.50 -4.25
CA GLU A 229 13.97 17.57 -3.19
C GLU A 229 13.32 17.99 -1.88
N ILE A 230 12.53 17.10 -1.25
CA ILE A 230 12.10 17.28 0.14
C ILE A 230 13.22 16.74 1.03
N VAL A 231 13.81 17.65 1.81
CA VAL A 231 14.99 17.38 2.65
C VAL A 231 14.55 17.01 4.07
N PHE A 232 13.62 17.78 4.64
CA PHE A 232 13.07 17.51 5.98
C PHE A 232 11.55 17.71 5.99
N CYS A 233 10.82 16.87 6.72
CA CYS A 233 9.37 16.97 6.92
C CYS A 233 9.02 16.52 8.35
N ALA A 234 8.55 17.44 9.21
CA ALA A 234 8.20 17.11 10.59
C ALA A 234 7.16 18.06 11.20
N ILE A 235 6.39 17.54 12.16
CA ILE A 235 5.45 18.27 13.01
C ILE A 235 5.85 18.02 14.47
N SER A 236 5.74 19.02 15.35
CA SER A 236 5.96 18.86 16.79
C SER A 236 5.10 17.74 17.35
N SER A 237 5.67 16.84 18.16
CA SER A 237 4.96 15.69 18.75
C SER A 237 3.73 16.08 19.57
N THR A 238 3.73 17.27 20.20
CA THR A 238 2.57 17.86 20.90
C THR A 238 1.37 18.16 20.00
N GLU A 239 1.56 18.22 18.69
CA GLU A 239 0.58 18.63 17.68
C GLU A 239 0.41 17.56 16.58
N GLN A 240 1.04 16.37 16.73
CA GLN A 240 0.82 15.24 15.82
C GLN A 240 -0.63 14.71 15.94
N VAL A 241 -1.01 13.80 15.03
CA VAL A 241 -2.39 13.27 14.85
C VAL A 241 -3.45 14.30 14.38
N ARG A 242 -3.34 15.60 14.70
CA ARG A 242 -4.27 16.68 14.32
C ARG A 242 -4.39 17.01 12.81
N GLY A 243 -3.79 16.19 11.94
CA GLY A 243 -3.90 16.30 10.48
C GLY A 243 -2.97 17.31 9.80
N TYR A 244 -2.20 18.09 10.56
CA TYR A 244 -1.35 19.16 10.01
C TYR A 244 -0.37 18.73 8.91
N GLY A 245 0.26 17.55 9.02
CA GLY A 245 1.24 17.09 8.02
C GLY A 245 0.62 16.96 6.61
N ALA A 246 -0.56 16.34 6.51
CA ALA A 246 -1.28 16.24 5.23
C ALA A 246 -1.78 17.61 4.74
N HIS A 247 -2.15 18.51 5.66
CA HIS A 247 -2.59 19.86 5.31
C HIS A 247 -1.42 20.72 4.78
N LEU A 248 -0.26 20.62 5.42
CA LEU A 248 1.02 21.20 5.01
C LEU A 248 1.49 20.68 3.66
N MET A 249 1.36 19.39 3.39
CA MET A 249 1.68 18.81 2.08
C MET A 249 0.74 19.32 0.98
N ASN A 250 -0.55 19.49 1.28
CA ASN A 250 -1.51 20.08 0.34
C ASN A 250 -1.16 21.54 0.03
N HIS A 251 -0.87 22.35 1.06
CA HIS A 251 -0.36 23.71 0.91
C HIS A 251 0.92 23.75 0.08
N LEU A 252 1.88 22.86 0.33
CA LEU A 252 3.14 22.79 -0.42
C LEU A 252 2.91 22.50 -1.91
N LYS A 253 2.05 21.51 -2.22
CA LYS A 253 1.72 21.14 -3.61
C LYS A 253 1.00 22.24 -4.37
N ASP A 254 0.08 22.96 -3.73
CA ASP A 254 -0.66 24.05 -4.36
C ASP A 254 0.19 25.32 -4.48
N TYR A 255 1.06 25.61 -3.49
CA TYR A 255 2.04 26.69 -3.57
C TYR A 255 3.04 26.47 -4.71
N VAL A 256 3.76 25.34 -4.70
CA VAL A 256 4.83 25.05 -5.65
C VAL A 256 4.31 25.04 -7.10
N ARG A 257 3.11 24.50 -7.34
CA ARG A 257 2.46 24.54 -8.66
C ARG A 257 1.86 25.89 -9.04
N GLY A 258 1.60 26.76 -8.06
CA GLY A 258 1.12 28.13 -8.28
C GLY A 258 2.25 29.13 -8.55
N THR A 259 3.48 28.85 -8.09
CA THR A 259 4.62 29.78 -8.17
C THR A 259 5.76 29.32 -9.07
N THR A 260 5.90 28.02 -9.36
CA THR A 260 7.04 27.45 -10.12
C THR A 260 6.59 26.46 -11.20
N LYS A 261 7.54 25.99 -12.02
CA LYS A 261 7.32 24.93 -13.03
C LYS A 261 7.36 23.50 -12.47
N ILE A 262 7.53 23.34 -11.16
CA ILE A 262 7.81 22.03 -10.54
C ILE A 262 6.57 21.12 -10.54
N LYS A 263 6.74 19.91 -11.07
CA LYS A 263 5.72 18.85 -11.21
C LYS A 263 5.97 17.66 -10.29
N TYR A 264 7.22 17.44 -9.89
CA TYR A 264 7.65 16.26 -9.14
C TYR A 264 8.25 16.63 -7.79
N PHE A 265 7.99 15.81 -6.77
CA PHE A 265 8.79 15.80 -5.54
C PHE A 265 9.56 14.49 -5.42
N LEU A 266 10.84 14.58 -5.08
CA LEU A 266 11.67 13.44 -4.66
C LEU A 266 11.98 13.59 -3.17
N THR A 267 12.01 12.49 -2.44
CA THR A 267 12.38 12.46 -1.02
C THR A 267 13.06 11.15 -0.71
N TYR A 268 14.05 11.16 0.17
CA TYR A 268 14.38 9.95 0.93
C TYR A 268 13.47 9.90 2.16
N ALA A 269 12.91 8.72 2.44
CA ALA A 269 11.97 8.49 3.53
C ALA A 269 12.50 7.40 4.46
N ASP A 270 12.58 7.70 5.76
CA ASP A 270 12.72 6.69 6.80
C ASP A 270 11.57 5.68 6.74
N ASN A 271 11.82 4.43 7.12
CA ASN A 271 10.81 3.34 7.09
C ASN A 271 9.48 3.71 7.78
N TYR A 272 9.54 4.41 8.92
CA TYR A 272 8.36 4.91 9.64
C TYR A 272 7.57 6.00 8.88
N ALA A 273 8.23 6.75 7.99
CA ALA A 273 7.64 7.83 7.20
C ALA A 273 7.03 7.36 5.87
N ILE A 274 7.41 6.17 5.35
CA ILE A 274 6.89 5.62 4.08
C ILE A 274 5.35 5.59 4.07
N GLY A 275 4.72 5.20 5.18
CA GLY A 275 3.24 5.17 5.31
C GLY A 275 2.58 6.55 5.24
N TYR A 276 3.27 7.61 5.68
CA TYR A 276 2.82 8.99 5.51
C TYR A 276 2.98 9.45 4.05
N PHE A 277 4.16 9.23 3.45
CA PHE A 277 4.44 9.62 2.07
C PHE A 277 3.55 8.88 1.06
N LYS A 278 3.29 7.57 1.23
CA LYS A 278 2.27 6.83 0.46
C LYS A 278 0.89 7.49 0.54
N LYS A 279 0.43 7.89 1.73
CA LYS A 279 -0.83 8.63 1.93
C LYS A 279 -0.82 10.04 1.33
N GLN A 280 0.36 10.59 1.01
CA GLN A 280 0.52 11.84 0.27
C GLN A 280 0.70 11.61 -1.25
N GLY A 281 0.53 10.39 -1.77
CA GLY A 281 0.67 10.08 -3.19
C GLY A 281 2.13 10.03 -3.67
N PHE A 282 3.06 9.62 -2.79
CA PHE A 282 4.40 9.19 -3.20
C PHE A 282 4.42 7.68 -3.43
N THR A 283 5.13 7.21 -4.46
CA THR A 283 5.47 5.80 -4.65
C THR A 283 6.99 5.57 -4.52
N LYS A 284 7.42 4.30 -4.41
CA LYS A 284 8.81 3.88 -4.56
C LYS A 284 9.26 3.87 -6.04
N ASP A 285 8.31 3.80 -6.97
CA ASP A 285 8.56 3.65 -8.41
C ASP A 285 8.98 5.00 -9.02
N ILE A 286 10.29 5.19 -9.21
CA ILE A 286 10.85 6.45 -9.71
C ILE A 286 10.74 6.48 -11.24
N THR A 287 9.68 7.12 -11.76
CA THR A 287 9.45 7.26 -13.21
C THR A 287 10.24 8.41 -13.85
N LEU A 288 10.86 9.28 -13.04
CA LEU A 288 11.71 10.37 -13.51
C LEU A 288 13.11 9.83 -13.89
N ASP A 289 13.58 10.10 -15.12
CA ASP A 289 14.91 9.65 -15.61
C ASP A 289 16.00 10.02 -14.60
N LYS A 290 16.85 9.03 -14.26
CA LYS A 290 18.01 9.16 -13.39
C LYS A 290 18.88 10.38 -13.75
N LYS A 291 19.04 10.71 -15.03
CA LYS A 291 19.79 11.88 -15.52
C LYS A 291 19.24 13.24 -15.02
N ILE A 292 17.98 13.28 -14.60
CA ILE A 292 17.31 14.49 -14.11
C ILE A 292 17.67 14.76 -12.64
N TRP A 293 17.83 13.73 -11.81
CA TRP A 293 17.96 13.89 -10.35
C TRP A 293 19.24 13.32 -9.72
N MET A 294 19.90 12.34 -10.37
CA MET A 294 21.11 11.71 -9.87
C MET A 294 22.26 12.73 -9.72
N GLY A 295 22.87 12.77 -8.54
CA GLY A 295 23.91 13.75 -8.18
C GLY A 295 23.38 15.14 -7.77
N TYR A 296 22.09 15.44 -7.95
CA TYR A 296 21.47 16.70 -7.53
C TYR A 296 20.90 16.63 -6.12
N ILE A 297 20.20 15.53 -5.82
CA ILE A 297 19.68 15.20 -4.48
C ILE A 297 20.77 14.61 -3.58
N LYS A 298 20.50 14.50 -2.27
CA LYS A 298 21.36 13.79 -1.31
C LYS A 298 20.83 12.39 -1.03
N ASP A 299 21.73 11.42 -1.13
CA ASP A 299 21.48 10.05 -0.73
C ASP A 299 21.62 9.93 0.79
N TYR A 300 20.69 9.23 1.43
CA TYR A 300 20.67 9.01 2.87
C TYR A 300 20.66 7.52 3.18
N GLU A 301 21.63 7.07 3.97
CA GLU A 301 21.78 5.67 4.36
C GLU A 301 20.54 5.18 5.13
N GLY A 302 19.99 4.03 4.72
CA GLY A 302 18.75 3.47 5.28
C GLY A 302 17.46 4.21 4.88
N GLY A 303 17.51 5.25 4.05
CA GLY A 303 16.34 5.91 3.49
C GLY A 303 15.83 5.23 2.22
N THR A 304 14.51 5.10 2.07
CA THR A 304 13.89 4.70 0.79
C THR A 304 13.65 5.93 -0.07
N LEU A 305 14.20 5.97 -1.29
CA LEU A 305 13.86 7.00 -2.29
C LEU A 305 12.40 6.85 -2.73
N MET A 306 11.66 7.96 -2.78
CA MET A 306 10.26 8.00 -3.18
C MET A 306 9.95 9.23 -4.06
N GLN A 307 9.05 9.06 -5.03
CA GLN A 307 8.60 10.10 -5.96
C GLN A 307 7.10 10.39 -5.80
N CYS A 308 6.73 11.67 -5.75
CA CYS A 308 5.36 12.14 -5.97
C CYS A 308 5.26 12.88 -7.30
N SER A 309 4.40 12.40 -8.19
CA SER A 309 4.01 13.11 -9.42
C SER A 309 2.73 13.89 -9.14
N MET A 310 2.77 15.23 -9.20
CA MET A 310 1.61 16.06 -8.87
C MET A 310 0.59 16.11 -10.02
N LEU A 311 -0.70 16.06 -9.68
CA LEU A 311 -1.79 16.15 -10.64
C LEU A 311 -1.90 17.60 -11.17
N PRO A 312 -1.99 17.82 -12.49
CA PRO A 312 -1.78 19.15 -13.08
C PRO A 312 -2.89 20.15 -12.75
N ARG A 313 -4.15 19.71 -12.68
CA ARG A 313 -5.33 20.61 -12.60
C ARG A 313 -6.05 20.67 -11.25
N ILE A 314 -5.68 19.82 -10.28
CA ILE A 314 -6.37 19.79 -8.97
C ILE A 314 -5.87 20.91 -8.05
N ARG A 315 -6.70 21.36 -7.11
CA ARG A 315 -6.25 22.09 -5.93
C ARG A 315 -6.27 21.12 -4.75
N TYR A 316 -5.10 20.76 -4.23
CA TYR A 316 -4.94 19.76 -3.17
C TYR A 316 -5.62 20.16 -1.87
N LEU A 317 -5.69 21.46 -1.55
CA LEU A 317 -6.46 21.98 -0.40
C LEU A 317 -7.96 21.70 -0.50
N ASP A 318 -8.52 21.65 -1.71
CA ASP A 318 -9.94 21.35 -1.96
C ASP A 318 -10.19 19.88 -2.36
N ALA A 319 -9.15 19.04 -2.41
CA ALA A 319 -9.24 17.65 -2.90
C ALA A 319 -10.30 16.81 -2.16
N GLY A 320 -10.49 17.03 -0.85
CA GLY A 320 -11.53 16.32 -0.09
C GLY A 320 -12.96 16.65 -0.55
N LYS A 321 -13.21 17.89 -0.97
CA LYS A 321 -14.50 18.33 -1.55
C LYS A 321 -14.66 17.81 -2.98
N ILE A 322 -13.58 17.84 -3.76
CA ILE A 322 -13.56 17.32 -5.14
C ILE A 322 -13.88 15.82 -5.17
N LEU A 323 -13.30 15.03 -4.25
CA LEU A 323 -13.61 13.61 -4.12
C LEU A 323 -15.07 13.37 -3.72
N LEU A 324 -15.62 14.13 -2.75
CA LEU A 324 -17.04 14.06 -2.38
C LEU A 324 -17.98 14.37 -3.57
N LEU A 325 -17.64 15.38 -4.38
CA LEU A 325 -18.41 15.72 -5.58
C LEU A 325 -18.32 14.65 -6.67
N GLN A 326 -17.15 14.02 -6.84
CA GLN A 326 -16.97 12.89 -7.76
C GLN A 326 -17.76 11.66 -7.31
N GLU A 327 -17.71 11.32 -6.02
CA GLU A 327 -18.51 10.26 -5.42
C GLU A 327 -20.01 10.51 -5.61
N ALA A 328 -20.49 11.72 -5.29
CA ALA A 328 -21.89 12.09 -5.47
C ALA A 328 -22.34 12.05 -6.94
N ALA A 329 -21.48 12.47 -7.88
CA ALA A 329 -21.78 12.39 -9.31
C ALA A 329 -21.90 10.93 -9.78
N LEU A 330 -20.98 10.04 -9.35
CA LEU A 330 -21.06 8.61 -9.62
C LEU A 330 -22.31 7.99 -9.01
N MET A 331 -22.62 8.30 -7.75
CA MET A 331 -23.83 7.80 -7.07
C MET A 331 -25.11 8.27 -7.75
N ARG A 332 -25.17 9.52 -8.25
CA ARG A 332 -26.31 10.03 -9.04
C ARG A 332 -26.50 9.23 -10.34
N VAL A 333 -25.43 8.83 -11.03
CA VAL A 333 -25.48 7.98 -12.23
C VAL A 333 -25.81 6.52 -11.88
N ILE A 334 -25.38 6.02 -10.72
CA ILE A 334 -25.74 4.69 -10.23
C ILE A 334 -27.24 4.66 -9.89
N MET A 335 -27.79 5.67 -9.22
CA MET A 335 -29.20 5.73 -8.82
C MET A 335 -30.19 5.78 -9.99
N THR A 336 -29.81 6.30 -11.18
CA THR A 336 -30.69 6.26 -12.36
C THR A 336 -30.79 4.87 -12.99
N LYS A 337 -29.89 3.95 -12.67
CA LYS A 337 -29.88 2.55 -13.17
C LYS A 337 -30.23 1.54 -12.08
N SER A 338 -29.78 1.76 -10.85
CA SER A 338 -29.91 0.84 -9.72
C SER A 338 -31.06 1.21 -8.79
N LYS A 339 -31.93 0.24 -8.55
CA LYS A 339 -33.06 0.30 -7.60
C LYS A 339 -32.67 -0.11 -6.18
N SER A 340 -31.38 -0.25 -5.87
CA SER A 340 -30.89 -0.59 -4.52
C SER A 340 -31.16 0.51 -3.47
N HIS A 341 -31.40 1.75 -3.92
CA HIS A 341 -31.76 2.86 -3.04
C HIS A 341 -33.23 2.86 -2.58
N LEU A 342 -34.07 1.98 -3.15
CA LEU A 342 -35.48 1.85 -2.78
C LEU A 342 -35.64 0.94 -1.57
N VAL A 343 -35.90 1.54 -0.40
CA VAL A 343 -36.34 0.82 0.80
C VAL A 343 -37.74 0.26 0.54
N ARG A 344 -37.90 -1.05 0.72
CA ARG A 344 -39.15 -1.78 0.46
C ARG A 344 -39.77 -2.27 1.76
N LYS A 345 -41.09 -2.48 1.73
CA LYS A 345 -41.84 -3.01 2.87
C LYS A 345 -41.30 -4.40 3.24
N GLY A 346 -41.09 -4.65 4.54
CA GLY A 346 -40.73 -5.97 5.04
C GLY A 346 -41.79 -7.02 4.70
N LEU A 347 -41.35 -8.24 4.40
CA LEU A 347 -42.22 -9.36 4.01
C LEU A 347 -43.12 -9.76 5.19
N GLU A 348 -44.41 -9.90 4.93
CA GLU A 348 -45.40 -10.10 6.00
C GLU A 348 -45.38 -11.53 6.56
N GLN A 349 -44.84 -12.47 5.77
CA GLN A 349 -44.67 -13.88 6.10
C GLN A 349 -43.65 -14.09 7.24
N PHE A 350 -42.73 -13.14 7.48
CA PHE A 350 -41.77 -13.18 8.58
C PHE A 350 -42.25 -12.43 9.85
N LYS A 351 -43.54 -12.03 9.92
CA LYS A 351 -44.11 -11.43 11.14
C LYS A 351 -44.36 -12.45 12.26
N ASP A 352 -44.73 -13.68 11.91
CA ASP A 352 -44.84 -14.79 12.86
C ASP A 352 -43.63 -15.72 12.72
N LEU A 353 -42.69 -15.58 13.65
CA LEU A 353 -41.45 -16.34 13.66
C LEU A 353 -41.65 -17.85 13.93
N ASN A 354 -42.84 -18.25 14.39
CA ASN A 354 -43.16 -19.66 14.68
C ASN A 354 -43.69 -20.42 13.46
N ASN A 355 -44.08 -19.72 12.39
CA ASN A 355 -44.78 -20.31 11.23
C ASN A 355 -44.24 -19.77 9.89
N ILE A 356 -42.91 -19.85 9.74
CA ILE A 356 -42.20 -19.38 8.55
C ILE A 356 -42.33 -20.40 7.42
N ASN A 357 -43.17 -20.09 6.44
CA ASN A 357 -43.27 -20.85 5.19
C ASN A 357 -42.22 -20.36 4.17
N PRO A 358 -41.45 -21.26 3.54
CA PRO A 358 -40.55 -20.90 2.43
C PRO A 358 -41.31 -20.25 1.26
N MET A 359 -40.68 -19.30 0.58
CA MET A 359 -41.21 -18.57 -0.57
C MET A 359 -40.22 -18.63 -1.73
N ASP A 360 -40.71 -18.65 -2.97
CA ASP A 360 -39.86 -18.47 -4.15
C ASP A 360 -39.27 -17.04 -4.14
N PRO A 361 -37.94 -16.85 -4.23
CA PRO A 361 -37.33 -15.52 -4.36
C PRO A 361 -37.87 -14.67 -5.51
N MET A 362 -38.42 -15.29 -6.56
CA MET A 362 -39.00 -14.62 -7.73
C MET A 362 -40.39 -14.02 -7.46
N ASP A 363 -41.11 -14.50 -6.44
CA ASP A 363 -42.39 -13.93 -6.01
C ASP A 363 -42.21 -12.70 -5.10
N ILE A 364 -41.04 -12.53 -4.49
CA ILE A 364 -40.70 -11.34 -3.70
C ILE A 364 -40.65 -10.12 -4.63
N PRO A 365 -41.59 -9.14 -4.52
CA PRO A 365 -41.69 -8.06 -5.49
C PRO A 365 -40.40 -7.23 -5.60
N GLY A 366 -39.68 -7.09 -4.48
CA GLY A 366 -38.43 -6.33 -4.44
C GLY A 366 -37.25 -6.97 -5.18
N LEU A 367 -37.15 -8.30 -5.20
CA LEU A 367 -36.11 -9.01 -5.94
C LEU A 367 -36.41 -8.97 -7.45
N LYS A 368 -37.66 -9.25 -7.80
CA LYS A 368 -38.20 -9.14 -9.17
C LYS A 368 -38.03 -7.73 -9.75
N GLU A 369 -38.33 -6.69 -8.99
CA GLU A 369 -38.07 -5.30 -9.39
C GLU A 369 -36.59 -5.00 -9.56
N ALA A 370 -35.73 -5.50 -8.67
CA ALA A 370 -34.28 -5.25 -8.69
C ALA A 370 -33.57 -5.94 -9.87
N GLY A 371 -34.24 -6.85 -10.59
CA GLY A 371 -33.63 -7.65 -11.65
C GLY A 371 -32.75 -8.77 -11.12
N TRP A 372 -33.01 -9.25 -9.90
CA TRP A 372 -32.32 -10.41 -9.34
C TRP A 372 -32.59 -11.66 -10.19
N THR A 373 -31.57 -12.51 -10.33
CA THR A 373 -31.70 -13.84 -10.92
C THR A 373 -31.02 -14.89 -10.02
N PRO A 374 -31.43 -16.17 -10.10
CA PRO A 374 -30.75 -17.27 -9.41
C PRO A 374 -29.27 -17.43 -9.81
N GLU A 375 -28.85 -16.88 -10.95
CA GLU A 375 -27.45 -16.88 -11.39
C GLU A 375 -26.63 -15.81 -10.66
N MET A 376 -27.20 -14.61 -10.45
CA MET A 376 -26.58 -13.57 -9.63
C MET A 376 -26.46 -14.00 -8.16
N ASP A 377 -27.43 -14.76 -7.67
CA ASP A 377 -27.39 -15.35 -6.32
C ASP A 377 -26.32 -16.43 -6.21
N LYS A 378 -26.27 -17.39 -7.15
CA LYS A 378 -25.18 -18.38 -7.24
C LYS A 378 -23.79 -17.71 -7.30
N LEU A 379 -23.65 -16.61 -8.05
CA LEU A 379 -22.40 -15.84 -8.11
C LEU A 379 -22.07 -15.15 -6.77
N ALA A 380 -23.09 -14.63 -6.06
CA ALA A 380 -22.91 -14.02 -4.75
C ALA A 380 -22.63 -15.05 -3.63
N GLN A 381 -23.09 -16.29 -3.81
CA GLN A 381 -22.86 -17.45 -2.94
C GLN A 381 -21.57 -18.21 -3.28
N GLN A 382 -20.90 -17.94 -4.41
CA GLN A 382 -19.54 -18.45 -4.64
C GLN A 382 -18.66 -18.03 -3.46
N PRO A 383 -17.84 -18.94 -2.90
CA PRO A 383 -16.96 -18.60 -1.79
C PRO A 383 -16.06 -17.45 -2.21
N LYS A 384 -16.20 -16.31 -1.52
CA LYS A 384 -15.38 -15.14 -1.77
C LYS A 384 -13.93 -15.53 -1.53
N ARG A 385 -13.15 -15.57 -2.62
CA ARG A 385 -11.72 -15.90 -2.64
C ARG A 385 -11.03 -15.25 -1.43
N GLY A 386 -10.35 -16.07 -0.64
CA GLY A 386 -9.81 -15.68 0.66
C GLY A 386 -8.87 -14.45 0.58
N PRO A 387 -8.63 -13.74 1.69
CA PRO A 387 -7.82 -12.51 1.69
C PRO A 387 -6.40 -12.72 1.14
N HIS A 388 -5.88 -13.94 1.26
CA HIS A 388 -4.56 -14.34 0.74
C HIS A 388 -4.57 -14.69 -0.76
N TYR A 389 -5.73 -14.97 -1.37
CA TYR A 389 -5.85 -15.56 -2.71
C TYR A 389 -5.06 -14.78 -3.77
N ALA A 390 -5.19 -13.45 -3.81
CA ALA A 390 -4.52 -12.63 -4.82
C ALA A 390 -2.98 -12.61 -4.65
N ALA A 391 -2.49 -12.72 -3.42
CA ALA A 391 -1.06 -12.85 -3.14
C ALA A 391 -0.55 -14.24 -3.53
N ILE A 392 -1.28 -15.30 -3.16
CA ILE A 392 -0.96 -16.68 -3.51
C ILE A 392 -0.97 -16.87 -5.03
N GLN A 393 -1.98 -16.35 -5.74
CA GLN A 393 -2.07 -16.43 -7.20
C GLN A 393 -0.86 -15.78 -7.87
N ASN A 394 -0.53 -14.55 -7.51
CA ASN A 394 0.63 -13.85 -8.08
C ASN A 394 1.93 -14.63 -7.83
N ILE A 395 2.18 -15.07 -6.59
CA ILE A 395 3.39 -15.82 -6.25
C ILE A 395 3.45 -17.15 -7.02
N LEU A 396 2.35 -17.91 -7.08
CA LEU A 396 2.30 -19.18 -7.79
C LEU A 396 2.56 -19.00 -9.29
N THR A 397 1.92 -18.02 -9.93
CA THR A 397 2.17 -17.68 -11.34
C THR A 397 3.63 -17.24 -11.58
N GLU A 398 4.24 -16.47 -10.67
CA GLU A 398 5.66 -16.10 -10.80
C GLU A 398 6.59 -17.32 -10.63
N ILE A 399 6.28 -18.27 -9.74
CA ILE A 399 7.03 -19.53 -9.60
C ILE A 399 6.90 -20.37 -10.88
N GLN A 400 5.68 -20.59 -11.38
CA GLN A 400 5.43 -21.39 -12.59
C GLN A 400 6.17 -20.87 -13.83
N ASN A 401 6.30 -19.54 -13.96
CA ASN A 401 7.02 -18.91 -15.07
C ASN A 401 8.55 -18.82 -14.88
N HIS A 402 9.10 -19.27 -13.75
CA HIS A 402 10.53 -19.21 -13.49
C HIS A 402 11.29 -20.31 -14.29
N ALA A 403 12.44 -19.99 -14.89
CA ALA A 403 13.17 -20.91 -15.78
C ALA A 403 13.67 -22.23 -15.14
N SER A 404 13.61 -22.36 -13.80
CA SER A 404 13.88 -23.62 -13.07
C SER A 404 12.62 -24.37 -12.61
N ALA A 405 11.42 -23.96 -13.07
CA ALA A 405 10.14 -24.54 -12.64
C ALA A 405 9.74 -25.82 -13.37
N TRP A 406 10.30 -26.07 -14.56
CA TRP A 406 9.85 -27.15 -15.45
C TRP A 406 9.70 -28.56 -14.80
N PRO A 407 10.55 -29.02 -13.87
CA PRO A 407 10.39 -30.35 -13.25
C PRO A 407 9.22 -30.43 -12.26
N PHE A 408 8.63 -29.29 -11.91
CA PHE A 408 7.66 -29.13 -10.83
C PHE A 408 6.30 -28.65 -11.33
N LEU A 409 6.15 -28.43 -12.65
CA LEU A 409 4.90 -27.94 -13.24
C LEU A 409 3.76 -28.97 -13.20
N GLN A 410 4.07 -30.26 -13.04
CA GLN A 410 3.13 -31.39 -13.06
C GLN A 410 3.55 -32.45 -12.03
N PRO A 411 2.64 -33.38 -11.63
CA PRO A 411 3.00 -34.53 -10.81
C PRO A 411 4.06 -35.42 -11.49
N VAL A 412 4.95 -36.02 -10.71
CA VAL A 412 5.95 -36.98 -11.22
C VAL A 412 5.26 -38.22 -11.78
N ASN A 413 5.48 -38.54 -13.05
CA ASN A 413 4.83 -39.70 -13.67
C ASN A 413 5.34 -41.02 -13.04
N LYS A 414 4.42 -41.81 -12.47
CA LYS A 414 4.75 -43.12 -11.88
C LYS A 414 5.24 -44.15 -12.92
N GLU A 415 4.86 -44.02 -14.19
CA GLU A 415 5.33 -44.93 -15.24
C GLU A 415 6.80 -44.67 -15.63
N GLU A 416 7.25 -43.41 -15.48
CA GLU A 416 8.64 -42.99 -15.69
C GLU A 416 9.51 -43.17 -14.44
N VAL A 417 8.93 -43.01 -13.24
CA VAL A 417 9.63 -43.09 -11.94
C VAL A 417 8.87 -44.00 -10.96
N PRO A 418 8.98 -45.34 -11.09
CA PRO A 418 8.09 -46.29 -10.42
C PRO A 418 8.12 -46.28 -8.88
N ASP A 419 9.30 -46.04 -8.31
CA ASP A 419 9.57 -46.04 -6.87
C ASP A 419 9.34 -44.68 -6.19
N TYR A 420 9.10 -43.60 -6.96
CA TYR A 420 8.96 -42.25 -6.43
C TYR A 420 7.92 -42.17 -5.30
N TYR A 421 6.76 -42.77 -5.49
CA TYR A 421 5.66 -42.82 -4.52
C TYR A 421 5.88 -43.85 -3.39
N GLU A 422 6.91 -44.68 -3.48
CA GLU A 422 7.36 -45.55 -2.38
C GLU A 422 8.36 -44.82 -1.47
N VAL A 423 9.11 -43.85 -2.00
CA VAL A 423 10.01 -42.96 -1.24
C VAL A 423 9.26 -41.74 -0.69
N ILE A 424 8.61 -40.96 -1.56
CA ILE A 424 7.89 -39.72 -1.25
C ILE A 424 6.48 -40.04 -0.73
N LYS A 425 6.18 -39.58 0.50
CA LYS A 425 4.89 -39.85 1.18
C LYS A 425 3.85 -38.75 0.99
N GLU A 426 4.28 -37.51 0.81
CA GLU A 426 3.42 -36.35 0.60
C GLU A 426 3.81 -35.64 -0.70
N PRO A 427 3.51 -36.24 -1.88
CA PRO A 427 3.84 -35.67 -3.18
C PRO A 427 3.13 -34.33 -3.40
N MET A 428 3.83 -33.36 -3.99
CA MET A 428 3.32 -32.03 -4.31
C MET A 428 4.00 -31.48 -5.55
N ASP A 429 3.26 -30.72 -6.34
CA ASP A 429 3.69 -30.06 -7.57
C ASP A 429 2.87 -28.76 -7.79
N LEU A 430 3.32 -27.89 -8.69
CA LEU A 430 2.74 -26.56 -8.89
C LEU A 430 1.33 -26.59 -9.51
N SER A 431 0.95 -27.63 -10.26
CA SER A 431 -0.42 -27.76 -10.77
C SER A 431 -1.38 -28.30 -9.70
N THR A 432 -0.94 -29.21 -8.84
CA THR A 432 -1.70 -29.59 -7.63
C THR A 432 -1.91 -28.37 -6.72
N MET A 433 -0.90 -27.50 -6.58
CA MET A 433 -1.01 -26.25 -5.84
C MET A 433 -2.00 -25.26 -6.49
N GLU A 434 -2.03 -25.17 -7.82
CA GLU A 434 -2.99 -24.34 -8.57
C GLU A 434 -4.43 -24.85 -8.37
N ILE A 435 -4.64 -26.17 -8.49
CA ILE A 435 -5.94 -26.81 -8.21
C ILE A 435 -6.36 -26.58 -6.75
N LYS A 436 -5.44 -26.63 -5.77
CA LYS A 436 -5.71 -26.29 -4.37
C LYS A 436 -6.11 -24.82 -4.21
N LEU A 437 -5.44 -23.89 -4.88
CA LEU A 437 -5.77 -22.47 -4.87
C LEU A 437 -7.17 -22.19 -5.44
N GLU A 438 -7.47 -22.71 -6.64
CA GLU A 438 -8.78 -22.50 -7.28
C GLU A 438 -9.95 -23.04 -6.45
N ASN A 439 -9.74 -24.19 -5.80
CA ASN A 439 -10.71 -24.81 -4.90
C ASN A 439 -10.68 -24.22 -3.47
N ASN A 440 -10.04 -23.06 -3.26
CA ASN A 440 -9.93 -22.34 -1.98
C ASN A 440 -9.43 -23.24 -0.82
N ARG A 441 -8.45 -24.11 -1.07
CA ARG A 441 -7.86 -25.03 -0.08
C ARG A 441 -6.70 -24.44 0.73
N TYR A 442 -6.37 -23.16 0.50
CA TYR A 442 -5.46 -22.38 1.33
C TYR A 442 -6.27 -21.39 2.15
N GLU A 443 -6.52 -21.71 3.42
CA GLU A 443 -7.19 -20.79 4.35
C GLU A 443 -6.19 -19.73 4.84
N LYS A 444 -4.91 -20.09 4.92
CA LYS A 444 -3.79 -19.26 5.38
C LYS A 444 -2.66 -19.25 4.35
N MET A 445 -1.72 -18.30 4.50
CA MET A 445 -0.53 -18.25 3.65
C MET A 445 0.45 -19.38 4.01
N GLU A 446 0.48 -19.79 5.26
CA GLU A 446 1.27 -20.89 5.81
C GLU A 446 0.96 -22.23 5.11
N ASP A 447 -0.30 -22.49 4.77
CA ASP A 447 -0.74 -23.70 4.07
C ASP A 447 -0.12 -23.79 2.65
N PHE A 448 0.00 -22.65 1.96
CA PHE A 448 0.64 -22.54 0.65
C PHE A 448 2.17 -22.60 0.75
N ILE A 449 2.75 -21.99 1.78
CA ILE A 449 4.20 -22.06 2.06
C ILE A 449 4.62 -23.50 2.40
N TYR A 450 3.76 -24.27 3.08
CA TYR A 450 3.98 -25.68 3.36
C TYR A 450 4.04 -26.52 2.08
N ASP A 451 3.03 -26.41 1.21
CA ASP A 451 3.03 -27.09 -0.10
C ASP A 451 4.25 -26.71 -0.95
N ALA A 452 4.59 -25.43 -1.03
CA ALA A 452 5.76 -24.96 -1.77
C ALA A 452 7.05 -25.62 -1.24
N LYS A 453 7.21 -25.69 0.09
CA LYS A 453 8.33 -26.39 0.74
C LYS A 453 8.31 -27.90 0.47
N LEU A 454 7.14 -28.55 0.36
CA LEU A 454 7.05 -29.95 -0.06
C LEU A 454 7.62 -30.17 -1.47
N VAL A 455 7.30 -29.32 -2.45
CA VAL A 455 7.86 -29.42 -3.82
C VAL A 455 9.39 -29.49 -3.79
N PHE A 456 10.03 -28.56 -3.07
CA PHE A 456 11.50 -28.49 -3.00
C PHE A 456 12.10 -29.61 -2.16
N ASN A 457 11.49 -29.94 -1.01
CA ASN A 457 11.98 -30.97 -0.10
C ASN A 457 11.84 -32.39 -0.67
N ASN A 458 10.73 -32.71 -1.33
CA ASN A 458 10.54 -34.00 -2.01
C ASN A 458 11.57 -34.18 -3.12
N CYS A 459 11.81 -33.12 -3.91
CA CYS A 459 12.85 -33.14 -4.94
C CYS A 459 14.23 -33.45 -4.34
N ARG A 460 14.61 -32.76 -3.24
CA ARG A 460 15.87 -32.99 -2.53
C ARG A 460 15.98 -34.34 -1.81
N MET A 461 14.86 -34.91 -1.38
CA MET A 461 14.82 -36.21 -0.71
C MET A 461 14.96 -37.38 -1.69
N TYR A 462 14.44 -37.24 -2.92
CA TYR A 462 14.55 -38.26 -3.96
C TYR A 462 15.83 -38.12 -4.82
N ASN A 463 16.24 -36.89 -5.15
CA ASN A 463 17.36 -36.64 -6.06
C ASN A 463 18.65 -36.30 -5.31
N GLY A 464 19.80 -36.86 -5.72
CA GLY A 464 21.10 -36.50 -5.16
C GLY A 464 21.55 -35.07 -5.50
N GLU A 465 22.37 -34.47 -4.63
CA GLU A 465 22.76 -33.03 -4.69
C GLU A 465 23.40 -32.59 -6.03
N ASN A 466 24.10 -33.52 -6.68
CA ASN A 466 24.78 -33.28 -7.95
C ASN A 466 23.82 -33.14 -9.15
N THR A 467 22.56 -33.58 -9.03
CA THR A 467 21.57 -33.56 -10.12
C THR A 467 21.12 -32.14 -10.50
N SER A 468 20.65 -31.98 -11.74
CA SER A 468 20.01 -30.74 -12.18
C SER A 468 18.72 -30.46 -11.38
N TYR A 469 17.94 -31.50 -11.05
CA TYR A 469 16.70 -31.37 -10.27
C TYR A 469 16.93 -30.73 -8.88
N PHE A 470 17.91 -31.21 -8.12
CA PHE A 470 18.27 -30.62 -6.82
C PHE A 470 18.71 -29.15 -6.95
N LYS A 471 19.49 -28.84 -8.00
CA LYS A 471 19.93 -27.48 -8.31
C LYS A 471 18.76 -26.57 -8.74
N TYR A 472 17.75 -27.10 -9.44
CA TYR A 472 16.53 -26.38 -9.80
C TYR A 472 15.65 -26.12 -8.58
N ALA A 473 15.45 -27.10 -7.69
CA ALA A 473 14.71 -26.92 -6.43
C ALA A 473 15.31 -25.79 -5.58
N ASN A 474 16.64 -25.79 -5.39
CA ASN A 474 17.32 -24.75 -4.61
C ASN A 474 17.24 -23.35 -5.25
N ARG A 475 17.24 -23.25 -6.59
CA ARG A 475 17.04 -21.98 -7.31
C ARG A 475 15.59 -21.48 -7.16
N LEU A 476 14.62 -22.38 -7.31
CA LEU A 476 13.20 -22.06 -7.29
C LEU A 476 12.70 -21.70 -5.88
N GLU A 477 13.19 -22.40 -4.85
CA GLU A 477 12.94 -22.07 -3.45
C GLU A 477 13.51 -20.70 -3.07
N LYS A 478 14.74 -20.39 -3.49
CA LYS A 478 15.34 -19.07 -3.26
C LYS A 478 14.53 -17.95 -3.92
N PHE A 479 14.03 -18.18 -5.14
CA PHE A 479 13.14 -17.25 -5.83
C PHE A 479 11.80 -17.09 -5.08
N PHE A 480 11.15 -18.20 -4.71
CA PHE A 480 9.92 -18.21 -3.91
C PHE A 480 10.05 -17.44 -2.59
N ILE A 481 11.11 -17.70 -1.82
CA ILE A 481 11.36 -17.00 -0.55
C ILE A 481 11.52 -15.49 -0.79
N SER A 482 12.20 -15.07 -1.86
CA SER A 482 12.29 -13.63 -2.19
C SER A 482 10.91 -13.02 -2.48
N LYS A 483 10.02 -13.77 -3.15
CA LYS A 483 8.66 -13.32 -3.49
C LYS A 483 7.71 -13.26 -2.31
N VAL A 484 7.82 -14.17 -1.34
CA VAL A 484 7.10 -14.03 -0.07
C VAL A 484 7.64 -12.85 0.75
N LYS A 485 8.97 -12.58 0.74
CA LYS A 485 9.57 -11.42 1.43
C LYS A 485 9.32 -10.06 0.75
N GLU A 486 8.95 -10.04 -0.53
CA GLU A 486 8.46 -8.82 -1.20
C GLU A 486 7.11 -8.33 -0.62
N ILE A 487 6.34 -9.20 0.06
CA ILE A 487 5.06 -8.88 0.69
C ILE A 487 5.23 -8.70 2.21
N PRO A 488 5.15 -7.47 2.77
CA PRO A 488 5.41 -7.21 4.19
C PRO A 488 4.51 -7.97 5.16
N GLU A 489 3.30 -8.32 4.74
CA GLU A 489 2.33 -9.08 5.52
C GLU A 489 2.77 -10.53 5.77
N TYR A 490 3.66 -11.10 4.94
CA TYR A 490 4.03 -12.53 4.96
C TYR A 490 5.53 -12.80 5.09
N SER A 491 6.40 -11.78 5.06
CA SER A 491 7.86 -11.97 5.08
C SER A 491 8.36 -12.83 6.24
N HIS A 492 7.70 -12.69 7.41
CA HIS A 492 7.99 -13.40 8.65
C HIS A 492 7.66 -14.91 8.63
N LEU A 493 7.00 -15.41 7.59
CA LEU A 493 6.66 -16.84 7.42
C LEU A 493 7.77 -17.62 6.68
N VAL A 494 8.82 -16.93 6.22
CA VAL A 494 9.97 -17.46 5.46
C VAL A 494 11.31 -16.88 5.93
N ASP A 495 11.36 -16.33 7.14
CA ASP A 495 12.59 -15.92 7.84
C ASP A 495 13.32 -17.11 8.50
#